data_AF-A0A1Q7ZC31-F1
#
_entry.id   AF-A0A1Q7ZC31-F1
#
_cell.length_a   1.000
_cell.length_b   1.000
_cell.length_c   1.000
_cell.angle_alpha   90.00
_cell.angle_beta   90.00
_cell.angle_gamma   90.00
#
_symmetry.space_group_name_H-M   'P 1'
#
loop_
_entity.id
_entity.type
_entity.pdbx_description
1 polymer ?
#
loop_
_entity_poly.entity_id
_entity_poly.type
_entity_poly.pdbx_seq_one_letter_code
_entity_poly.pdbx_strand_id
1 'polypeptide(L)' 'MSIESSVIEKVLALTPDQQREVIEFVESLKKRPNPTPARRSLMGMFSHLNVHVSEEDIAEARREMWSNFPREDF' A
#
# COMPACT_ATOMS: atom_id res chain seq x y z
N MET A 1 21.53 12.78 -26.75
CA MET A 1 22.36 11.92 -25.87
C MET A 1 21.56 10.66 -25.55
N SER A 2 22.21 9.50 -25.57
CA SER A 2 21.60 8.25 -25.07
C SER A 2 21.61 8.23 -23.54
N ILE A 3 20.62 7.57 -22.94
CA ILE A 3 20.58 7.32 -21.48
C ILE A 3 21.85 6.60 -21.04
N GLU A 4 22.33 5.64 -21.84
CA GLU A 4 23.56 4.89 -21.57
C GLU A 4 24.77 5.81 -21.43
N SER A 5 24.94 6.75 -22.37
CA SER A 5 26.04 7.70 -22.36
C SER A 5 25.99 8.62 -21.14
N SER A 6 24.81 9.10 -20.76
CA SER A 6 24.64 9.96 -19.58
C SER A 6 24.89 9.21 -18.26
N VAL A 7 24.59 7.91 -18.20
CA VAL A 7 24.86 7.09 -17.01
C VAL A 7 26.37 6.90 -16.85
N ILE A 8 27.06 6.53 -17.93
CA ILE A 8 28.51 6.33 -17.93
C ILE A 8 29.24 7.61 -17.51
N GLU A 9 28.90 8.75 -18.11
CA GLU A 9 29.51 10.04 -17.79
C GLU A 9 29.38 10.39 -16.31
N LYS A 10 28.18 10.20 -15.73
CA LYS A 10 27.92 10.50 -14.32
C LYS A 10 28.65 9.54 -13.37
N VAL A 11 28.71 8.25 -13.69
CA VAL A 11 29.38 7.25 -12.83
C VAL A 11 30.90 7.42 -12.85
N LEU A 12 31.48 7.79 -13.99
CA LEU A 12 32.91 8.06 -14.11
C LEU A 12 33.35 9.32 -13.35
N ALA A 13 32.45 10.28 -13.12
CA ALA A 13 32.72 11.48 -12.33
C ALA A 13 32.68 11.24 -10.80
N LEU A 14 32.28 10.05 -10.34
CA LEU A 14 32.18 9.71 -8.92
C LEU A 14 33.49 9.15 -8.36
N THR A 15 33.65 9.22 -7.04
CA THR A 15 34.75 8.57 -6.33
C THR A 15 34.59 7.04 -6.32
N PRO A 16 35.66 6.25 -6.08
CA PRO A 16 35.57 4.80 -6.02
C PRO A 16 34.53 4.27 -5.03
N ASP A 17 34.34 4.94 -3.89
CA ASP A 17 33.35 4.53 -2.88
C ASP A 17 31.91 4.82 -3.35
N GLN A 18 31.68 5.95 -4.00
CA GLN A 18 30.39 6.29 -4.60
C GLN A 18 30.04 5.35 -5.77
N GLN A 19 31.04 4.90 -6.53
CA GLN A 19 30.83 3.90 -7.59
C GLN A 19 30.36 2.55 -7.00
N ARG A 20 30.90 2.13 -5.86
CA ARG A 20 30.44 0.93 -5.15
C ARG A 20 28.98 1.06 -4.71
N GLU A 21 28.60 2.21 -4.15
CA GLU A 21 27.22 2.49 -3.76
C GLU A 21 26.25 2.43 -4.96
N VAL A 22 26.66 2.95 -6.12
CA VAL A 22 25.86 2.85 -7.36
C VAL A 22 25.69 1.39 -7.80
N ILE A 23 26.74 0.57 -7.70
CA ILE A 23 26.66 -0.86 -8.04
C ILE A 23 25.66 -1.57 -7.11
N GLU A 24 25.75 -1.35 -5.81
CA GLU A 24 24.82 -1.90 -4.82
C GLU A 24 23.37 -1.45 -5.09
N PHE A 25 23.17 -0.18 -5.45
CA PHE A 25 21.86 0.34 -5.81
C PHE A 25 21.29 -0.36 -7.06
N VAL A 26 22.08 -0.53 -8.11
CA VAL A 26 21.65 -1.22 -9.34
C VAL A 26 21.31 -2.68 -9.06
N GLU A 27 22.07 -3.37 -8.21
CA GLU A 27 21.72 -4.72 -7.74
C GLU A 27 20.40 -4.74 -6.98
N SER A 28 20.14 -3.72 -6.14
CA SER A 28 18.88 -3.59 -5.42
C SER A 28 17.69 -3.43 -6.39
N LEU A 29 17.87 -2.70 -7.51
CA LEU A 29 16.83 -2.51 -8.51
C LEU A 29 16.43 -3.82 -9.19
N LYS A 30 17.39 -4.72 -9.45
CA LYS A 30 17.13 -6.06 -10.02
C LYS A 30 16.37 -6.96 -9.04
N LYS A 31 16.58 -6.78 -7.74
CA LYS A 31 15.94 -7.57 -6.67
C LYS A 31 14.55 -7.04 -6.29
N ARG A 32 14.20 -5.81 -6.66
CA ARG A 32 12.86 -5.28 -6.40
C ARG A 32 11.86 -6.07 -7.26
N PRO A 33 10.93 -6.83 -6.66
CA PRO A 33 9.83 -7.37 -7.43
C PRO A 33 9.11 -6.21 -8.10
N ASN A 34 8.59 -6.42 -9.32
CA ASN A 34 7.71 -5.44 -9.96
C ASN A 34 6.71 -4.96 -8.92
N PRO A 35 6.51 -3.63 -8.76
CA PRO A 35 5.56 -3.12 -7.78
C PRO A 35 4.25 -3.85 -8.04
N THR A 36 3.84 -4.69 -7.08
CA THR A 36 2.59 -5.42 -7.19
C THR A 36 1.51 -4.38 -7.47
N PRO A 37 0.66 -4.60 -8.50
CA PRO A 37 -0.34 -3.61 -8.85
C PRO A 37 -1.10 -3.22 -7.58
N ALA A 38 -1.26 -1.91 -7.38
CA ALA A 38 -1.99 -1.41 -6.23
C ALA A 38 -3.31 -2.17 -6.14
N ARG A 39 -3.58 -2.77 -4.97
CA ARG A 39 -4.83 -3.50 -4.77
C ARG A 39 -5.98 -2.53 -5.06
N ARG A 40 -6.99 -3.02 -5.78
CA ARG A 40 -8.20 -2.23 -6.03
C ARG A 40 -8.80 -1.82 -4.68
N SER A 41 -9.31 -0.60 -4.61
CA SER A 41 -10.06 -0.13 -3.45
C SER A 41 -11.26 -1.06 -3.21
N LEU A 42 -11.51 -1.40 -1.94
CA LEU A 42 -12.70 -2.16 -1.52
C LEU A 42 -13.93 -1.25 -1.42
N MET A 43 -13.75 0.08 -1.48
CA MET A 43 -14.85 1.03 -1.44
C MET A 43 -15.79 0.82 -2.62
N GLY A 44 -17.08 0.63 -2.33
CA GLY A 44 -18.10 0.35 -3.34
C GLY A 44 -18.22 -1.13 -3.75
N MET A 45 -17.42 -2.05 -3.20
CA MET A 45 -17.50 -3.49 -3.51
C MET A 45 -18.93 -4.05 -3.43
N PHE A 46 -19.72 -3.57 -2.47
CA PHE A 46 -21.08 -4.03 -2.20
C PHE A 46 -22.17 -3.11 -2.75
N SER A 47 -21.85 -2.09 -3.56
CA SER A 47 -22.86 -1.15 -4.06
C SER A 47 -23.93 -1.83 -4.93
N HIS A 48 -23.58 -2.94 -5.58
CA HIS A 48 -24.49 -3.74 -6.40
C HIS A 48 -25.59 -4.45 -5.59
N LEU A 49 -25.43 -4.59 -4.28
CA LEU A 49 -26.47 -5.21 -3.43
C LEU A 49 -27.67 -4.29 -3.23
N ASN A 50 -27.55 -3.00 -3.57
CA ASN A 50 -28.61 -1.99 -3.42
C ASN A 50 -29.26 -1.99 -2.02
N VAL A 51 -28.46 -2.30 -0.99
CA VAL A 51 -28.88 -2.28 0.40
C VAL A 51 -28.72 -0.87 0.92
N HIS A 52 -29.80 -0.31 1.43
CA HIS A 52 -29.78 0.95 2.16
C HIS A 52 -29.77 0.62 3.65
N VAL A 53 -28.67 0.93 4.32
CA VAL A 53 -28.54 0.77 5.77
C VAL A 53 -28.82 2.13 6.41
N SER A 54 -29.89 2.21 7.19
CA SER A 54 -30.23 3.38 7.99
C SER A 54 -29.48 3.39 9.33
N GLU A 55 -29.50 4.52 10.02
CA GLU A 55 -28.94 4.60 11.38
C GLU A 55 -29.75 3.72 12.35
N GLU A 56 -31.05 3.62 12.15
CA GLU A 56 -31.96 2.78 12.91
C GLU A 56 -31.58 1.29 12.78
N ASP A 57 -31.31 0.83 11.56
CA ASP A 57 -30.89 -0.57 11.29
C ASP A 57 -29.59 -0.90 12.02
N ILE A 58 -28.64 0.04 12.05
CA ILE A 58 -27.35 -0.11 12.74
C ILE A 58 -27.56 -0.15 14.25
N ALA A 59 -28.40 0.76 14.77
CA ALA A 59 -28.70 0.84 16.19
C ALA A 59 -29.41 -0.42 16.69
N GLU A 60 -30.33 -0.98 15.91
CA GLU A 60 -31.01 -2.23 16.20
C GLU A 60 -30.05 -3.41 16.20
N ALA A 61 -29.27 -3.60 15.12
CA ALA A 61 -28.28 -4.67 15.03
C ALA A 61 -27.27 -4.61 16.18
N ARG A 62 -26.81 -3.40 16.56
CA ARG A 62 -25.92 -3.21 17.71
C ARG A 62 -26.60 -3.61 19.02
N ARG A 63 -27.84 -3.19 19.26
CA ARG A 63 -28.59 -3.57 20.47
C ARG A 63 -28.77 -5.08 20.55
N GLU A 64 -29.17 -5.73 19.47
CA GLU A 64 -29.37 -7.18 19.43
C GLU A 64 -28.07 -7.93 19.71
N MET A 65 -27.02 -7.64 18.94
CA MET A 65 -25.76 -8.37 19.05
C MET A 65 -25.05 -8.13 20.38
N TRP A 66 -25.16 -6.91 20.93
CA TRP A 66 -24.42 -6.52 22.14
C TRP A 66 -25.32 -6.44 23.38
N SER A 67 -26.56 -6.94 23.29
CA SER A 67 -27.52 -7.02 24.41
C SER A 67 -26.95 -7.78 25.60
N ASN A 68 -26.20 -8.86 25.32
CA ASN A 68 -25.55 -9.71 26.31
C ASN A 68 -24.05 -9.39 26.49
N PHE A 69 -23.57 -8.27 25.94
CA PHE A 69 -22.18 -7.89 26.13
C PHE A 69 -21.98 -7.49 27.60
N PRO A 70 -21.04 -8.10 28.34
CA PRO A 70 -20.84 -7.80 29.75
C PRO A 70 -20.57 -6.30 29.91
N ARG A 71 -21.41 -5.64 30.71
CA ARG A 71 -21.15 -4.27 31.16
C ARG A 71 -20.66 -4.38 32.58
N GLU A 72 -19.57 -3.68 32.89
CA GLU A 72 -19.15 -3.52 34.28
C GLU A 72 -20.18 -2.62 34.95
N ASP A 73 -21.17 -3.25 35.59
CA ASP A 73 -22.06 -2.58 36.54
C ASP A 73 -21.23 -2.35 37.81
N PHE A 74 -20.69 -1.14 37.96
CA PHE A 74 -20.07 -0.68 39.22
C PHE A 74 -21.14 -0.32 40.25
#